data_AF-A0A0W8G1B6-F1
#
_entry.id   AF-A0A0W8G1B6-F1
#
_cell.length_a   1.000
_cell.length_b   1.000
_cell.length_c   1.000
_cell.angle_alpha   90.00
_cell.angle_beta   90.00
_cell.angle_gamma   90.00
#
_symmetry.space_group_name_H-M   'P 1'
#
loop_
_entity.id
_entity.type
_entity.pdbx_description
1 polymer ?
#
loop_
_entity_poly.entity_id
_entity_poly.type
_entity_poly.pdbx_seq_one_letter_code
_entity_poly.pdbx_strand_id
1 'polypeptide(L)'
;MKYLIGLVVLSAIILPAEFVIPLSIIAMIIYATIDKSLLKIFRRKSVYFLFTIVVILQPMIIGEQNNQLFGITFSTEALLNGLGMFCRAIIIISSITLLNRTTDRENIKAFWKRRGLEEFDNVLHKAEEILPNIKSEFNKVRKENTSIRTLLKNPAELTAKMIYPLLHKSENLIANNRFNEEIK
;
A
#
# COMPACT_ATOMS: atom_id res chain seq x y z
N MET A 1 19.28 11.32 8.71
CA MET A 1 17.99 10.62 8.46
C MET A 1 17.46 10.82 7.05
N LYS A 2 17.03 12.02 6.65
CA LYS A 2 16.40 12.25 5.32
C LYS A 2 17.28 11.78 4.14
N TYR A 3 18.58 12.09 4.17
CA TYR A 3 19.54 11.61 3.16
C TYR A 3 19.75 10.10 3.17
N LEU A 4 19.71 9.46 4.35
CA LEU A 4 19.82 8.01 4.48
C LEU A 4 18.59 7.31 3.86
N ILE A 5 17.39 7.82 4.14
CA ILE A 5 16.14 7.31 3.55
C ILE A 5 16.18 7.46 2.02
N GLY A 6 16.61 8.63 1.52
CA GLY A 6 16.77 8.87 0.08
C GLY A 6 17.77 7.91 -0.57
N LEU A 7 18.91 7.66 0.07
CA LEU A 7 19.92 6.71 -0.42
C LEU A 7 19.39 5.28 -0.43
N VAL A 8 18.69 4.84 0.62
CA VAL A 8 18.08 3.50 0.68
C VAL A 8 17.03 3.31 -0.43
N VAL A 9 16.19 4.32 -0.68
CA VAL A 9 15.20 4.28 -1.77
C VAL A 9 15.89 4.24 -3.13
N LEU A 10 16.91 5.07 -3.35
CA LEU A 10 17.66 5.10 -4.61
C LEU A 10 18.35 3.76 -4.87
N SER A 11 19.02 3.20 -3.87
CA SER A 11 19.63 1.86 -3.93
C SER A 11 18.59 0.78 -4.21
N ALA A 12 17.41 0.84 -3.60
CA ALA A 12 16.34 -0.12 -3.87
C ALA A 12 15.84 -0.07 -5.32
N ILE A 13 15.83 1.12 -5.94
CA ILE A 13 15.40 1.29 -7.35
C ILE A 13 16.46 0.77 -8.32
N ILE A 14 17.73 1.07 -8.08
CA ILE A 14 18.82 0.79 -9.03
C ILE A 14 19.33 -0.65 -8.92
N LEU A 15 19.45 -1.17 -7.70
CA LEU A 15 20.13 -2.45 -7.49
C LEU A 15 19.30 -3.64 -8.02
N PRO A 16 19.95 -4.72 -8.49
CA PRO A 16 19.29 -5.98 -8.85
C PRO A 16 18.52 -6.61 -7.68
N ALA A 17 17.54 -7.47 -7.98
CA ALA A 17 16.66 -8.10 -6.98
C ALA A 17 17.44 -8.82 -5.87
N GLU A 18 18.52 -9.52 -6.22
CA GLU A 18 19.39 -10.27 -5.31
C GLU A 18 19.98 -9.41 -4.20
N PHE A 19 20.32 -8.16 -4.49
CA PHE A 19 20.87 -7.21 -3.52
C PHE A 19 19.77 -6.44 -2.78
N VAL A 20 18.64 -6.20 -3.44
CA VAL A 20 17.53 -5.46 -2.85
C VAL A 20 16.84 -6.26 -1.74
N ILE A 21 16.74 -7.58 -1.86
CA ILE A 21 16.15 -8.44 -0.83
C ILE A 21 16.89 -8.29 0.52
N PRO A 22 18.21 -8.53 0.63
CA PRO A 22 18.92 -8.34 1.90
C PRO A 22 18.94 -6.88 2.35
N LEU A 23 19.08 -5.92 1.42
CA LEU A 23 18.99 -4.49 1.72
C LEU A 23 17.64 -4.16 2.38
N SER A 24 16.54 -4.74 1.91
CA SER A 24 15.19 -4.50 2.45
C SER A 24 15.07 -4.96 3.90
N ILE A 25 15.70 -6.08 4.26
CA ILE A 25 15.70 -6.60 5.63
C ILE A 25 16.47 -5.64 6.53
N ILE A 26 17.68 -5.24 6.13
CA ILE A 26 18.52 -4.31 6.88
C ILE A 26 17.81 -2.95 7.05
N ALA A 27 17.26 -2.41 5.96
CA ALA A 27 16.52 -1.16 5.99
C ALA A 27 15.31 -1.22 6.93
N MET A 28 14.55 -2.31 6.91
CA MET A 28 13.40 -2.49 7.81
C MET A 28 13.80 -2.63 9.27
N ILE A 29 14.93 -3.29 9.58
CA ILE A 29 15.48 -3.33 10.94
C ILE A 29 15.80 -1.90 11.41
N ILE A 30 16.52 -1.13 10.60
CA ILE A 30 16.87 0.26 10.92
C ILE A 30 15.60 1.11 11.06
N TYR A 31 14.63 0.96 10.17
CA TYR A 31 13.37 1.72 10.24
C TYR A 31 12.54 1.35 11.48
N ALA A 32 12.55 0.09 11.90
CA ALA A 32 11.84 -0.35 13.10
C ALA A 32 12.47 0.16 14.40
N THR A 33 13.78 0.44 14.44
CA THR A 33 14.39 1.09 15.62
C THR A 33 13.92 2.54 15.77
N ILE A 34 13.61 3.21 14.66
CA ILE A 34 13.12 4.60 14.62
C ILE A 34 11.62 4.66 14.91
N ASP A 35 10.84 3.84 14.19
CA ASP A 35 9.39 3.79 14.31
C ASP A 35 8.88 2.34 14.20
N LYS A 36 8.70 1.71 15.37
CA LYS A 36 8.19 0.33 15.48
C LYS A 36 6.83 0.15 14.80
N SER A 37 6.04 1.20 14.65
CA SER A 37 4.72 1.08 14.03
C SER A 37 4.79 0.78 12.53
N LEU A 38 5.94 0.97 11.88
CA LEU A 38 6.17 0.55 10.50
C LEU A 38 6.01 -0.97 10.33
N LEU A 39 6.35 -1.78 11.34
CA LEU A 39 6.14 -3.23 11.29
C LEU A 39 4.66 -3.62 11.21
N LYS A 40 3.73 -2.73 11.55
CA LYS A 40 2.29 -2.96 11.36
C LYS A 40 1.93 -3.09 9.88
N ILE A 41 2.78 -2.64 8.94
CA ILE A 41 2.54 -2.81 7.50
C ILE A 41 2.40 -4.29 7.13
N PHE A 42 3.22 -5.16 7.72
CA PHE A 42 3.17 -6.60 7.48
C PHE A 42 1.91 -7.26 8.02
N ARG A 43 1.17 -6.60 8.92
CA ARG A 43 -0.12 -7.12 9.40
C ARG A 43 -1.29 -6.78 8.47
N ARG A 44 -1.07 -5.96 7.44
CA ARG A 44 -2.15 -5.52 6.53
C ARG A 44 -2.45 -6.61 5.50
N LYS A 45 -3.74 -6.97 5.39
CA LYS A 45 -4.22 -7.96 4.40
C LYS A 45 -3.87 -7.60 2.96
N SER A 46 -3.86 -6.31 2.62
CA SER A 46 -3.48 -5.82 1.28
C SER A 46 -2.02 -6.12 0.94
N VAL A 47 -1.12 -6.15 1.92
CA VAL A 47 0.29 -6.51 1.71
C VAL A 47 0.42 -7.99 1.39
N TYR A 48 -0.30 -8.85 2.12
CA TYR A 48 -0.34 -10.28 1.81
C TYR A 48 -0.95 -10.55 0.44
N PHE A 49 -2.02 -9.85 0.08
CA PHE A 49 -2.62 -9.95 -1.25
C PHE A 49 -1.63 -9.58 -2.36
N LEU A 50 -0.92 -8.46 -2.19
CA LEU A 50 0.11 -8.02 -3.13
C LEU A 50 1.27 -9.04 -3.20
N PHE A 51 1.70 -9.57 -2.06
CA PHE A 51 2.70 -10.64 -2.01
C PHE A 51 2.26 -11.88 -2.79
N THR A 52 1.03 -12.35 -2.57
CA THR A 52 0.50 -13.52 -3.28
C THR A 52 0.50 -13.30 -4.79
N ILE A 53 0.07 -12.14 -5.27
CA ILE A 53 0.04 -11.87 -6.72
C ILE A 53 1.45 -11.85 -7.30
N VAL A 54 2.35 -11.06 -6.70
CA VAL A 54 3.66 -10.75 -7.29
C VAL A 54 4.68 -11.87 -7.06
N VAL A 55 4.61 -12.57 -5.92
CA VAL A 55 5.63 -13.56 -5.53
C VAL A 55 5.14 -14.99 -5.76
N ILE A 56 3.84 -15.27 -5.67
CA ILE A 56 3.33 -16.64 -5.79
C ILE A 56 2.70 -16.86 -7.16
N LEU A 57 1.78 -16.00 -7.57
CA LEU A 57 1.00 -16.21 -8.80
C LEU A 57 1.83 -15.91 -10.05
N GLN A 58 2.58 -14.81 -10.04
CA GLN A 58 3.39 -14.39 -11.18
C GLN A 58 4.38 -15.46 -11.66
N PRO A 59 5.17 -16.13 -10.78
CA PRO A 59 6.13 -17.14 -11.22
C PRO A 59 5.51 -18.44 -11.74
N MET A 60 4.24 -18.69 -11.44
CA MET A 60 3.50 -19.84 -11.97
C MET A 60 3.00 -19.59 -13.39
N ILE A 61 2.77 -18.33 -13.76
CA ILE A 61 2.18 -17.94 -15.05
C ILE A 61 3.27 -17.48 -16.04
N ILE A 62 4.34 -16.86 -15.55
CA ILE A 62 5.32 -16.15 -16.37
C ILE A 62 6.71 -16.78 -16.25
N GLY A 63 7.41 -16.82 -17.38
CA GLY A 63 8.80 -17.28 -17.49
C GLY A 63 8.89 -18.77 -17.80
N GLU A 64 10.11 -19.22 -18.08
CA GLU A 64 10.36 -20.64 -18.29
C GLU A 64 10.18 -21.41 -16.98
N GLN A 65 9.33 -22.43 -17.04
CA GLN A 65 8.96 -23.25 -15.89
C GLN A 65 10.03 -24.30 -15.61
N ASN A 66 11.18 -23.82 -15.14
CA ASN A 66 12.40 -24.61 -15.00
C ASN A 66 12.47 -25.39 -13.68
N ASN A 67 11.48 -25.25 -12.80
CA ASN A 67 11.42 -25.92 -11.51
C ASN A 67 10.02 -26.42 -11.16
N GLN A 68 9.97 -27.41 -10.27
CA GLN A 68 8.72 -28.01 -9.80
C GLN A 68 8.76 -28.22 -8.28
N LEU A 69 7.68 -27.84 -7.59
CA LEU A 69 7.50 -28.06 -6.15
C LEU A 69 6.06 -28.54 -5.91
N PHE A 70 5.89 -29.67 -5.21
CA PHE A 70 4.57 -30.29 -4.95
C PHE A 70 3.71 -30.48 -6.21
N GLY A 71 4.33 -30.82 -7.33
CA GLY A 71 3.64 -31.00 -8.61
C GLY A 71 3.37 -29.69 -9.39
N ILE A 72 3.59 -28.53 -8.78
CA ILE A 72 3.39 -27.22 -9.39
C ILE A 72 4.70 -26.74 -10.03
N THR A 73 4.64 -26.40 -11.32
CA THR A 73 5.77 -25.85 -12.06
C THR A 73 5.85 -24.32 -11.91
N PHE A 74 7.06 -23.77 -11.80
CA PHE A 74 7.28 -22.33 -11.64
C PHE A 74 8.65 -21.89 -12.17
N SER A 75 8.77 -20.59 -12.46
CA SER A 75 10.04 -19.95 -12.84
C SER A 75 10.77 -19.37 -11.63
N THR A 76 11.99 -19.83 -11.37
CA THR A 76 12.81 -19.31 -10.26
C THR A 76 13.25 -17.87 -10.49
N GLU A 77 13.51 -17.50 -11.74
CA GLU A 77 13.87 -16.13 -12.10
C GLU A 77 12.70 -15.17 -11.87
N ALA A 78 11.49 -15.56 -12.31
CA ALA A 78 10.29 -14.78 -12.05
C ALA A 78 9.97 -14.67 -10.55
N LEU A 79 10.22 -15.74 -9.77
CA LEU A 79 10.08 -15.74 -8.32
C LEU A 79 11.02 -14.74 -7.66
N LEU A 80 12.30 -14.77 -8.02
CA LEU A 80 13.31 -13.88 -7.47
C LEU A 80 13.02 -12.41 -7.83
N ASN A 81 12.62 -12.17 -9.08
CA ASN A 81 12.23 -10.82 -9.53
C ASN A 81 10.97 -10.33 -8.83
N GLY A 82 9.94 -11.17 -8.69
CA GLY A 82 8.72 -10.86 -7.96
C GLY A 82 9.00 -10.53 -6.49
N LEU A 83 9.83 -11.32 -5.82
CA LEU A 83 10.27 -11.06 -4.45
C LEU A 83 11.05 -9.72 -4.36
N GLY A 84 11.95 -9.47 -5.30
CA GLY A 84 12.68 -8.20 -5.39
C GLY A 84 11.73 -7.00 -5.55
N MET A 85 10.73 -7.08 -6.44
CA MET A 85 9.72 -6.04 -6.61
C MET A 85 8.91 -5.81 -5.33
N PHE A 86 8.50 -6.88 -4.67
CA PHE A 86 7.80 -6.80 -3.39
C PHE A 86 8.65 -6.07 -2.33
N CYS A 87 9.91 -6.47 -2.17
CA CYS A 87 10.86 -5.82 -1.27
C CYS A 87 11.05 -4.33 -1.58
N ARG A 88 11.19 -3.95 -2.86
CA ARG A 88 11.25 -2.54 -3.28
C ARG A 88 10.02 -1.76 -2.83
N ALA A 89 8.83 -2.31 -3.05
CA ALA A 89 7.59 -1.66 -2.67
C ALA A 89 7.53 -1.43 -1.15
N ILE A 90 7.90 -2.43 -0.35
CA ILE A 90 7.94 -2.30 1.12
C ILE A 90 8.92 -1.21 1.57
N ILE A 91 10.14 -1.17 1.01
CA ILE A 91 11.12 -0.11 1.31
C ILE A 91 10.53 1.27 0.98
N ILE A 92 9.98 1.44 -0.22
CA ILE A 92 9.47 2.73 -0.69
C ILE A 92 8.31 3.20 0.20
N ILE A 93 7.33 2.34 0.45
CA ILE A 93 6.16 2.68 1.27
C ILE A 93 6.60 3.03 2.70
N SER A 94 7.51 2.25 3.28
CA SER A 94 8.02 2.50 4.64
C SER A 94 8.80 3.81 4.71
N SER A 95 9.62 4.09 3.68
CA SER A 95 10.39 5.33 3.55
C SER A 95 9.50 6.56 3.46
N ILE A 96 8.45 6.52 2.61
CA ILE A 96 7.46 7.59 2.49
C ILE A 96 6.72 7.78 3.81
N THR A 97 6.31 6.69 4.45
CA THR A 97 5.59 6.75 5.73
C THR A 97 6.46 7.41 6.81
N LEU A 98 7.73 7.04 6.88
CA LEU A 98 8.68 7.61 7.83
C LEU A 98 8.95 9.09 7.53
N LEU A 99 9.14 9.45 6.26
CA LEU A 99 9.31 10.86 5.84
C LEU A 99 8.08 11.70 6.18
N ASN A 100 6.88 11.21 5.90
CA ASN A 100 5.64 11.94 6.19
C ASN A 100 5.42 12.16 7.69
N ARG A 101 5.89 11.25 8.54
CA ARG A 101 5.79 11.38 10.01
C ARG A 101 6.86 12.26 10.63
N THR A 102 8.03 12.34 10.00
CA THR A 102 9.21 13.05 10.54
C THR A 102 9.46 14.40 9.89
N THR A 103 8.70 14.76 8.85
CA THR A 103 8.87 16.01 8.12
C THR A 103 7.74 16.97 8.46
N ASP A 104 8.11 18.14 8.98
CA ASP A 104 7.15 19.21 9.26
C ASP A 104 6.47 19.72 7.98
N ARG A 105 5.21 20.13 8.11
CA ARG A 105 4.40 20.67 7.02
C ARG A 105 5.05 21.87 6.32
N GLU A 106 5.76 22.71 7.08
CA GLU A 106 6.51 23.86 6.55
C GLU A 106 7.66 23.43 5.62
N ASN A 107 8.36 22.35 5.95
CA ASN A 107 9.43 21.82 5.13
C ASN A 107 8.90 21.25 3.81
N ILE A 108 7.72 20.61 3.84
CA ILE A 108 7.02 20.11 2.64
C ILE A 108 6.61 21.28 1.75
N LYS A 109 6.02 22.33 2.35
CA LYS A 109 5.63 23.56 1.66
C LYS A 109 6.83 24.26 1.00
N ALA A 110 7.92 24.42 1.74
CA ALA A 110 9.15 25.02 1.22
C ALA A 110 9.72 24.21 0.03
N PHE A 111 9.65 22.88 0.09
CA PHE A 111 10.08 22.01 -1.00
C PHE A 111 9.24 22.23 -2.28
N TRP A 112 7.91 22.28 -2.17
CA TRP A 112 7.03 22.51 -3.32
C TRP A 112 7.13 23.93 -3.88
N LYS A 113 7.27 24.94 -3.01
CA LYS A 113 7.51 26.32 -3.43
C LYS A 113 8.79 26.44 -4.27
N ARG A 114 9.87 25.76 -3.88
CA ARG A 114 11.13 25.70 -4.66
C ARG A 114 10.97 25.01 -6.01
N ARG A 115 9.93 24.18 -6.18
CA ARG A 115 9.62 23.49 -7.45
C ARG A 115 8.61 24.26 -8.32
N GLY A 116 8.29 25.50 -7.98
CA GLY A 116 7.42 26.38 -8.75
C GLY A 116 5.93 26.30 -8.36
N LEU A 117 5.60 25.64 -7.26
CA LEU A 117 4.22 25.59 -6.75
C LEU A 117 3.98 26.75 -5.77
N GLU A 118 3.66 27.92 -6.31
CA GLU A 118 3.48 29.15 -5.54
C GLU A 118 2.16 29.16 -4.75
N GLU A 119 1.09 28.56 -5.29
CA GLU A 119 -0.24 28.47 -4.66
C GLU A 119 -0.47 27.22 -3.80
N PHE A 120 0.60 26.56 -3.32
CA PHE A 120 0.49 25.30 -2.59
C PHE A 120 -0.50 25.38 -1.40
N ASP A 121 -0.50 26.47 -0.64
CA ASP A 121 -1.43 26.65 0.49
C ASP A 121 -2.89 26.75 0.04
N ASN A 122 -3.15 27.49 -1.04
CA ASN A 122 -4.50 27.73 -1.53
C ASN A 122 -5.11 26.42 -2.07
N VAL A 123 -4.31 25.65 -2.81
CA VAL A 123 -4.70 24.33 -3.32
C VAL A 123 -4.89 23.34 -2.17
N LEU A 124 -3.97 23.30 -1.21
CA LEU A 124 -4.05 22.40 -0.07
C LEU A 124 -5.27 22.70 0.81
N HIS A 125 -5.54 23.99 1.08
CA HIS A 125 -6.71 24.42 1.84
C HIS A 125 -8.01 24.04 1.15
N LYS A 126 -8.15 24.30 -0.16
CA LYS A 126 -9.32 23.88 -0.94
C LYS A 126 -9.47 22.36 -0.95
N ALA A 127 -8.37 21.62 -1.06
CA ALA A 127 -8.40 20.17 -0.98
C ALA A 127 -8.88 19.67 0.39
N GLU A 128 -8.40 20.27 1.49
CA GLU A 128 -8.81 19.97 2.86
C GLU A 128 -10.28 20.30 3.11
N GLU A 129 -10.81 21.35 2.48
CA GLU A 129 -12.23 21.74 2.55
C GLU A 129 -13.14 20.77 1.76
N ILE A 130 -12.70 20.31 0.60
CA ILE A 130 -13.50 19.47 -0.30
C ILE A 130 -13.44 17.99 0.13
N LEU A 131 -12.31 17.51 0.67
CA LEU A 131 -12.12 16.10 1.05
C LEU A 131 -13.23 15.53 1.95
N PRO A 132 -13.69 16.23 3.00
CA PRO A 132 -14.76 15.76 3.88
C PRO A 132 -16.08 15.57 3.12
N ASN A 133 -16.40 16.48 2.21
CA ASN A 133 -17.61 16.41 1.38
C ASN A 133 -17.56 15.21 0.42
N ILE A 134 -16.41 15.01 -0.24
CA ILE A 134 -16.18 13.82 -1.09
C ILE A 134 -16.32 12.54 -0.26
N LYS A 135 -15.69 12.49 0.93
CA LYS A 135 -15.77 11.33 1.83
C LYS A 135 -17.21 11.05 2.27
N SER A 136 -17.98 12.09 2.54
CA SER A 136 -19.40 12.00 2.90
C SER A 136 -20.24 11.43 1.76
N GLU A 137 -20.11 11.97 0.55
CA GLU A 137 -20.82 11.47 -0.64
C GLU A 137 -20.46 10.01 -0.95
N PHE A 138 -19.18 9.66 -0.88
CA PHE A 138 -18.75 8.27 -1.06
C PHE A 138 -19.35 7.32 -0.02
N ASN A 139 -19.52 7.78 1.22
CA ASN A 139 -20.18 7.03 2.28
C ASN A 139 -21.70 6.93 2.10
N LYS A 140 -22.33 7.90 1.44
CA LYS A 140 -23.76 7.82 1.06
C LYS A 140 -23.96 6.73 0.00
N VAL A 141 -23.16 6.76 -1.06
CA VAL A 141 -23.13 5.74 -2.12
C VAL A 141 -22.86 4.33 -1.56
N ARG A 142 -22.06 4.23 -0.48
CA ARG A 142 -21.83 2.98 0.25
C ARG A 142 -23.07 2.45 0.97
N LYS A 143 -23.91 3.32 1.54
CA LYS A 143 -25.10 2.94 2.32
C LYS A 143 -26.31 2.65 1.44
N GLU A 144 -26.35 3.18 0.23
CA GLU A 144 -27.37 2.80 -0.75
C GLU A 144 -27.14 1.35 -1.20
N ASN A 145 -28.11 0.50 -0.84
CA ASN A 145 -28.13 -0.91 -1.15
C ASN A 145 -28.57 -1.09 -2.62
N THR A 146 -27.70 -0.67 -3.55
CA THR A 146 -28.01 -0.70 -4.99
C THR A 146 -27.91 -2.14 -5.50
N SER A 147 -29.01 -2.63 -6.07
CA SER A 147 -29.07 -3.93 -6.74
C SER A 147 -27.94 -4.08 -7.77
N ILE A 148 -27.43 -5.30 -7.96
CA ILE A 148 -26.35 -5.63 -8.92
C ILE A 148 -26.66 -5.09 -10.34
N ARG A 149 -27.95 -4.97 -10.70
CA ARG A 149 -28.43 -4.43 -11.98
C ARG A 149 -28.15 -2.93 -12.18
N THR A 150 -28.14 -2.15 -11.09
CA THR A 150 -27.84 -0.71 -11.13
C THR A 150 -26.33 -0.45 -11.08
N LEU A 151 -25.56 -1.34 -10.44
CA LEU A 151 -24.10 -1.31 -10.37
C LEU A 151 -23.41 -1.39 -11.76
N LEU A 152 -24.00 -2.12 -12.70
CA LEU A 152 -23.50 -2.24 -14.07
C LEU A 152 -23.72 -0.97 -14.92
N LYS A 153 -24.65 -0.09 -14.52
CA LYS A 153 -24.95 1.15 -15.27
C LYS A 153 -24.02 2.30 -14.90
N ASN A 154 -23.31 2.22 -13.78
CA ASN A 154 -22.43 3.30 -13.31
C ASN A 154 -21.03 2.76 -12.94
N PRO A 155 -20.09 2.73 -13.90
CA PRO A 155 -18.77 2.10 -13.71
C PRO A 155 -17.92 2.79 -12.64
N ALA A 156 -18.16 4.08 -12.37
CA ALA A 156 -17.51 4.81 -11.29
C ALA A 156 -17.96 4.31 -9.90
N GLU A 157 -19.24 4.00 -9.74
CA GLU A 157 -19.81 3.47 -8.49
C GLU A 157 -19.30 2.05 -8.19
N LEU A 158 -19.13 1.26 -9.25
CA LEU A 158 -18.58 -0.09 -9.19
C LEU A 158 -17.09 -0.08 -8.81
N THR A 159 -16.31 0.81 -9.41
CA THR A 159 -14.89 1.01 -9.09
C THR A 159 -14.72 1.47 -7.64
N ALA A 160 -15.57 2.41 -7.20
CA ALA A 160 -15.64 2.88 -5.82
C ALA A 160 -15.91 1.74 -4.82
N LYS A 161 -16.91 0.90 -5.09
CA LYS A 161 -17.28 -0.25 -4.25
C LYS A 161 -16.21 -1.36 -4.25
N MET A 162 -15.47 -1.56 -5.35
CA MET A 162 -14.38 -2.54 -5.41
C MET A 162 -13.12 -2.10 -4.66
N ILE A 163 -12.74 -0.82 -4.78
CA ILE A 163 -11.51 -0.30 -4.16
C ILE A 163 -11.71 -0.09 -2.65
N TYR A 164 -12.92 0.23 -2.21
CA TYR A 164 -13.23 0.50 -0.80
C TYR A 164 -12.84 -0.60 0.20
N PRO A 165 -13.21 -1.90 0.02
CA PRO A 165 -12.81 -2.97 0.95
C PRO A 165 -11.31 -3.26 0.95
N LEU A 166 -10.58 -2.85 -0.09
CA LEU A 166 -9.11 -2.93 -0.15
C LEU A 166 -8.45 -1.80 0.67
N LEU A 167 -9.14 -0.67 0.85
CA LEU A 167 -8.67 0.49 1.61
C LEU A 167 -9.11 0.50 3.08
N HIS A 168 -10.21 -0.18 3.45
CA HIS A 168 -10.74 -0.20 4.83
C HIS A 168 -11.10 -1.62 5.31
N LYS A 169 -10.11 -2.36 5.83
CA LYS A 169 -10.36 -3.57 6.61
C LYS A 169 -9.50 -3.65 7.88
N SER A 170 -10.04 -3.16 9.01
CA SER A 170 -9.66 -3.61 10.36
C SER A 170 -10.77 -3.63 11.42
N GLU A 171 -11.96 -3.06 11.22
CA GLU A 171 -12.91 -2.93 12.37
C GLU A 171 -14.15 -3.85 12.35
N ASN A 172 -14.52 -4.45 11.22
CA ASN A 172 -15.75 -5.25 11.15
C ASN A 172 -15.64 -6.71 11.66
N LEU A 173 -14.55 -7.09 12.32
CA LEU A 173 -14.47 -8.39 13.01
C LEU A 173 -14.91 -8.32 14.49
N ILE A 174 -15.09 -7.12 15.06
CA ILE A 174 -15.49 -6.97 16.47
C ILE A 174 -17.03 -6.96 16.63
N ALA A 175 -17.77 -6.56 15.59
CA ALA A 175 -19.23 -6.48 15.66
C ALA A 175 -19.94 -7.84 15.63
N ASN A 176 -19.39 -8.85 14.94
CA ASN A 176 -20.02 -10.18 14.87
C ASN A 176 -19.82 -11.04 16.13
N ASN A 177 -18.84 -10.73 16.98
CA ASN A 177 -18.65 -11.48 18.24
C ASN A 177 -19.55 -10.97 19.37
N ARG A 178 -19.98 -9.69 19.36
CA ARG A 178 -20.92 -9.18 20.37
C ARG A 178 -22.37 -9.61 20.11
N PHE A 179 -22.75 -9.87 18.87
CA PHE A 179 -24.10 -10.35 18.56
C PHE A 179 -24.32 -11.83 18.96
N ASN A 180 -23.25 -12.61 19.14
CA ASN A 180 -23.34 -14.00 19.59
C ASN A 180 -23.25 -14.17 21.12
N GLU A 181 -22.92 -13.12 21.87
CA GLU A 181 -22.92 -13.14 23.35
C GLU A 181 -24.26 -12.68 23.94
N GLU A 182 -25.14 -12.05 23.17
CA GLU A 182 -26.50 -11.66 23.60
C GLU A 182 -27.58 -12.71 23.28
N ILE A 183 -27.21 -13.86 22.70
CA ILE A 183 -28.13 -14.99 22.43
C ILE A 183 -27.68 -16.27 23.16
N LYS A 184 -27.12 -16.13 24.37
CA LYS A 184 -26.90 -17.26 25.28
C LYS A 184 -27.52 -17.00 26.64
#